data_AF-A0A1F7YQX4-F1
#
_entry.id   AF-A0A1F7YQX4-F1
#
_cell.length_a   1.000
_cell.length_b   1.000
_cell.length_c   1.000
_cell.angle_alpha   90.00
_cell.angle_beta   90.00
_cell.angle_gamma   90.00
#
_symmetry.space_group_name_H-M   'P 1'
#
loop_
_entity.id
_entity.type
_entity.pdbx_description
1 polymer ?
#
loop_
_entity_poly.entity_id
_entity_poly.type
_entity_poly.pdbx_seq_one_letter_code
_entity_poly.pdbx_strand_id
1 'polypeptide(L)' 'MQWKKFLQRYGAIFGASYVVGFLFLVTFYERFKFPPQVGDLLVVRESFTIYIPFGASFVIGVFVTVMYEIYKLFKH' A
#
# COMPACT_ATOMS: atom_id res chain seq x y z
N MET A 1 5.53 0.04 26.98
CA MET A 1 6.63 -0.64 26.24
C MET A 1 6.14 -1.55 25.10
N GLN A 2 5.00 -2.23 25.22
CA GLN A 2 4.46 -3.12 24.17
C GLN A 2 4.09 -2.39 22.87
N TRP A 3 3.56 -1.16 22.95
CA TRP A 3 3.20 -0.35 21.78
C TRP A 3 4.39 -0.04 20.85
N LYS A 4 5.58 0.20 21.41
CA LYS A 4 6.80 0.43 20.63
C LYS A 4 7.25 -0.82 19.89
N LYS A 5 7.14 -2.00 20.53
CA LYS A 5 7.47 -3.29 19.90
C LYS A 5 6.45 -3.68 18.82
N PHE A 6 5.18 -3.36 19.03
CA PHE A 6 4.14 -3.48 18.02
C PHE A 6 4.48 -2.58 16.82
N LEU A 7 4.66 -1.27 17.03
CA LEU A 7 4.99 -0.35 15.94
C LEU A 7 6.26 -0.76 15.18
N GLN A 8 7.30 -1.24 15.88
CA GLN A 8 8.53 -1.70 15.22
C GLN A 8 8.32 -2.96 14.38
N ARG A 9 7.51 -3.92 14.84
CA ARG A 9 7.30 -5.18 14.13
C ARG A 9 6.33 -5.04 12.96
N TYR A 10 5.20 -4.39 13.18
CA TYR A 10 4.14 -4.23 12.19
C TYR A 10 4.41 -3.05 11.27
N GLY A 11 4.96 -1.96 11.80
CA GLY A 11 5.26 -0.75 11.04
C GLY A 11 6.35 -0.96 10.00
N ALA A 12 7.32 -1.87 10.23
CA ALA A 12 8.32 -2.21 9.23
C ALA A 12 7.71 -2.92 8.02
N ILE A 13 6.87 -3.94 8.25
CA ILE A 13 6.21 -4.70 7.18
C ILE A 13 5.22 -3.81 6.44
N PHE A 14 4.36 -3.11 7.20
CA PHE A 14 3.41 -2.15 6.65
C PHE A 14 4.10 -1.06 5.83
N GLY A 15 5.15 -0.44 6.36
CA GLY A 15 5.88 0.62 5.67
C GLY A 15 6.55 0.12 4.40
N ALA A 16 7.18 -1.05 4.43
CA ALA A 16 7.79 -1.65 3.25
C ALA A 16 6.75 -1.99 2.17
N SER A 17 5.66 -2.66 2.53
CA SER A 17 4.60 -3.03 1.59
C SER A 17 3.85 -1.81 1.06
N TYR A 18 3.68 -0.77 1.87
CA TYR A 18 3.12 0.52 1.45
C TYR A 18 3.99 1.17 0.37
N VAL A 19 5.29 1.33 0.61
CA VAL A 19 6.22 1.96 -0.35
C VAL A 19 6.31 1.14 -1.64
N VAL A 20 6.41 -0.18 -1.54
CA VAL A 20 6.45 -1.07 -2.72
C VAL A 20 5.15 -0.99 -3.51
N GLY A 21 4.00 -1.05 -2.83
CA GLY A 21 2.68 -0.90 -3.45
C GLY A 21 2.52 0.45 -4.14
N PHE A 22 3.00 1.53 -3.51
CA PHE A 22 2.96 2.87 -4.06
C PHE A 22 3.77 2.98 -5.35
N LEU A 23 5.03 2.55 -5.34
CA LEU A 23 5.89 2.60 -6.52
C LEU A 23 5.31 1.74 -7.65
N PHE A 24 4.81 0.55 -7.33
CA PHE A 24 4.18 -0.34 -8.30
C PHE A 24 2.96 0.33 -8.94
N LEU A 25 2.02 0.84 -8.13
CA LEU A 25 0.79 1.45 -8.62
C LEU A 25 1.06 2.71 -9.44
N VAL A 26 1.98 3.60 -9.03
CA VAL A 26 2.37 4.77 -9.83
C VAL A 26 2.95 4.34 -11.18
N THR A 27 3.89 3.39 -11.17
CA THR A 27 4.62 2.98 -12.38
C THR A 27 3.70 2.34 -13.42
N PHE A 28 2.72 1.57 -12.96
CA PHE A 28 1.87 0.77 -13.84
C PHE A 28 0.49 1.39 -14.11
N TYR A 29 0.18 2.55 -13.52
CA TYR A 29 -1.13 3.18 -13.67
C TYR A 29 -1.49 3.47 -15.13
N GLU A 30 -0.59 4.08 -15.90
CA GLU A 30 -0.82 4.40 -17.31
C GLU A 30 -1.20 3.18 -18.15
N ARG A 31 -0.64 2.01 -17.81
CA ARG A 31 -0.85 0.76 -18.55
C ARG A 31 -2.19 0.11 -18.24
N PHE A 32 -2.57 0.05 -16.97
CA PHE A 32 -3.73 -0.73 -16.53
C PHE A 32 -4.95 0.11 -16.13
N LYS A 33 -4.74 1.41 -15.85
CA LYS A 33 -5.78 2.39 -15.49
C LYS A 33 -6.73 1.85 -14.41
N PHE A 34 -6.14 1.35 -13.32
CA PHE A 34 -6.90 0.81 -12.19
C PHE A 34 -7.86 1.87 -11.62
N PRO A 35 -9.02 1.45 -11.07
CA PRO A 35 -9.95 2.37 -10.42
C PRO A 35 -9.32 3.01 -9.17
N PRO A 36 -9.27 4.35 -9.06
CA PRO A 36 -8.75 5.03 -7.89
C PRO A 36 -9.53 4.68 -6.62
N GLN A 37 -8.84 4.57 -5.51
CA GLN A 37 -9.42 4.30 -4.20
C GLN A 37 -9.63 5.60 -3.40
N VAL A 38 -10.44 5.53 -2.34
CA VAL A 38 -10.61 6.65 -1.41
C VAL A 38 -9.26 7.05 -0.83
N GLY A 39 -8.92 8.33 -0.94
CA GLY A 39 -7.63 8.87 -0.51
C GLY A 39 -6.55 8.90 -1.60
N ASP A 40 -6.77 8.27 -2.76
CA ASP A 40 -5.90 8.46 -3.93
C ASP A 40 -6.10 9.86 -4.53
N LEU A 41 -5.04 10.38 -5.16
CA LEU A 41 -5.11 11.61 -5.96
C LEU A 41 -4.90 11.27 -7.43
N LEU A 42 -5.92 11.51 -8.24
CA LEU A 42 -5.87 11.37 -9.70
C LEU A 42 -6.14 12.72 -10.35
N VAL A 43 -5.20 13.18 -11.18
CA VAL A 43 -5.34 14.38 -11.99
C VAL A 43 -5.26 13.97 -13.46
N VAL A 44 -6.37 14.15 -14.18
CA VAL A 44 -6.44 13.88 -15.62
C VAL A 44 -6.56 15.21 -16.35
N ARG A 45 -5.62 15.48 -17.25
CA ARG A 45 -5.63 16.60 -18.20
C ARG A 45 -5.49 16.05 -19.62
N GLU A 46 -5.78 16.87 -20.62
CA GLU A 46 -5.68 16.46 -22.03
C GLU A 46 -4.26 16.02 -22.42
N SER A 47 -3.23 16.61 -21.80
CA SER A 47 -1.82 16.38 -22.11
C SER A 47 -1.09 15.44 -21.14
N PHE A 48 -1.64 15.19 -19.94
CA PHE A 48 -1.00 14.34 -18.95
C PHE A 48 -1.97 13.75 -17.95
N THR A 49 -1.58 12.64 -17.36
CA THR A 49 -2.27 12.04 -16.21
C THR A 49 -1.26 11.84 -15.07
N ILE A 50 -1.64 12.28 -13.87
CA ILE A 50 -0.85 12.08 -12.65
C ILE A 50 -1.70 11.28 -11.68
N TYR A 51 -1.17 10.16 -11.22
CA TYR A 51 -1.79 9.31 -10.22
C TYR A 51 -0.87 9.14 -9.01
N ILE A 52 -1.42 9.41 -7.82
CA ILE A 52 -0.75 9.28 -6.53
C ILE A 52 -1.58 8.33 -5.64
N PRO A 53 -1.18 7.06 -5.51
CA PRO A 53 -1.97 5.97 -4.93
C PRO A 53 -1.91 5.91 -3.40
N PHE A 54 -2.18 6.99 -2.68
CA PHE A 54 -2.07 6.96 -1.21
C PHE A 54 -3.00 5.94 -0.55
N GLY A 55 -4.27 5.90 -0.96
CA GLY A 55 -5.29 5.01 -0.43
C GLY A 55 -5.09 3.56 -0.89
N ALA A 56 -4.86 3.34 -2.18
CA ALA A 56 -4.64 2.01 -2.71
C ALA A 56 -3.38 1.35 -2.10
N SER A 57 -2.30 2.11 -1.91
CA SER A 57 -1.08 1.62 -1.24
C SER A 57 -1.31 1.33 0.23
N PHE A 58 -2.17 2.11 0.91
CA PHE A 58 -2.56 1.84 2.29
C PHE A 58 -3.29 0.49 2.41
N VAL A 59 -4.25 0.23 1.50
CA VAL A 59 -4.98 -1.05 1.47
C VAL A 59 -4.02 -2.23 1.25
N ILE A 60 -3.09 -2.11 0.29
CA ILE A 60 -2.05 -3.13 0.08
C ILE A 60 -1.22 -3.31 1.35
N GLY A 61 -0.79 -2.22 1.98
CA GLY A 61 0.03 -2.25 3.19
C GLY A 61 -0.65 -2.99 4.34
N VAL A 62 -1.92 -2.66 4.61
CA VAL A 62 -2.74 -3.34 5.62
C VAL A 62 -2.94 -4.81 5.26
N PHE A 63 -3.33 -5.10 4.02
CA PHE A 63 -3.59 -6.47 3.57
C PHE A 63 -2.37 -7.37 3.74
N VAL A 64 -1.19 -6.92 3.28
CA VAL A 64 0.07 -7.67 3.43
C VAL A 64 0.41 -7.89 4.90
N THR A 65 0.22 -6.86 5.74
CA THR A 65 0.50 -6.96 7.18
C THR A 65 -0.41 -7.98 7.85
N VAL A 66 -1.71 -7.96 7.54
CA VAL A 66 -2.69 -8.93 8.06
C VAL A 66 -2.36 -10.35 7.58
N MET A 67 -2.08 -10.53 6.29
CA MET A 67 -1.71 -11.85 5.74
C MET A 67 -0.44 -12.42 6.37
N TYR A 68 0.57 -11.58 6.60
CA TYR A 68 1.80 -11.99 7.26
C TYR A 68 1.54 -12.52 8.68
N GLU A 69 0.64 -11.86 9.43
CA GLU A 69 0.30 -12.29 10.78
C GLU A 69 -0.51 -13.58 10.79
N ILE A 70 -1.47 -13.70 9.88
CA ILE A 70 -2.23 -14.93 9.70
C ILE A 70 -1.27 -16.09 9.38
N TYR A 71 -0.36 -15.90 8.44
CA TYR A 71 0.67 -16.91 8.10
C TYR A 71 1.50 -17.31 9.31
N LYS A 72 1.93 -16.33 10.13
CA LYS A 72 2.70 -16.59 11.34
C LYS A 72 1.90 -17.37 12.39
N LEU A 73 0.59 -17.15 12.51
CA LEU A 73 -0.29 -17.90 13.40
C LEU A 73 -0.45 -19.37 12.97
N PHE A 74 -0.48 -19.64 11.66
CA PHE A 74 -0.62 -21.01 11.13
C PHE A 74 0.69 -21.82 11.10
N LYS A 75 1.84 -21.16 11.21
CA LYS A 75 3.16 -21.83 11.21
C LYS A 75 3.59 -22.30 12.61
N HIS A 76 2.84 -21.95 13.65
CA HIS A 76 3.01 -22.39 15.03
C HIS A 76 1.89 -23.33 15.43
#